data_AF-A0A238WAY5-F1
#
_entry.id   AF-A0A238WAY5-F1
#
_cell.length_a   1.000
_cell.length_b   1.000
_cell.length_c   1.000
_cell.angle_alpha   90.00
_cell.angle_beta   90.00
_cell.angle_gamma   90.00
#
_symmetry.space_group_name_H-M   'P 1'
#
loop_
_entity.id
_entity.type
_entity.pdbx_description
1 polymer ?
#
loop_
_entity_poly.entity_id
_entity_poly.type
_entity_poly.pdbx_seq_one_letter_code
_entity_poly.pdbx_strand_id
1 'polypeptide(L)'
;MSKKKKKNKGKKKNKARKYKYYTFQESNNPAADLRKLLLQITIGIGIIIPFFNTTSIFRFVALAGFLIAVHGIISLVRRSDSILFHYFPTKYEHESNPTFGDKIFEHIGGGLFGIGLFSLIFRIIPLDNTIGGLELFFISSGLGFVLGLLIAFVIRIIRPSVFDSNRRRMGVIGTYSLGLALLFASLASFINEKKASDTITKKDVEIVSKSSNTRKKDSYYIFILIEGEEERLELKKSAWDALNEGDMLTLELKNGYFNYPFITNFEKIKSGQW
;
A
#
# COMPACT_ATOMS: atom_id res chain seq x y z
N MET A 1 -24.70 -54.76 -41.98
CA MET A 1 -25.62 -53.61 -42.19
C MET A 1 -26.07 -53.03 -40.83
N SER A 2 -25.70 -51.76 -40.59
CA SER A 2 -26.35 -50.75 -39.74
C SER A 2 -26.94 -51.13 -38.36
N LYS A 3 -26.14 -51.04 -37.29
CA LYS A 3 -26.59 -50.60 -35.96
C LYS A 3 -25.50 -49.72 -35.31
N LYS A 4 -25.26 -48.55 -35.89
CA LYS A 4 -24.43 -47.48 -35.32
C LYS A 4 -25.27 -46.21 -35.26
N LYS A 5 -25.12 -45.47 -34.15
CA LYS A 5 -25.61 -44.10 -33.93
C LYS A 5 -27.13 -43.96 -33.67
N LYS A 6 -27.52 -44.04 -32.41
CA LYS A 6 -28.58 -43.15 -31.89
C LYS A 6 -28.44 -43.02 -30.37
N LYS A 7 -28.63 -41.79 -29.91
CA LYS A 7 -28.72 -41.33 -28.51
C LYS A 7 -27.38 -41.05 -27.80
N ASN A 8 -26.71 -39.97 -28.22
CA ASN A 8 -26.00 -39.11 -27.27
C ASN A 8 -26.06 -37.63 -27.70
N LYS A 9 -27.28 -37.17 -28.02
CA LYS A 9 -27.60 -35.75 -28.20
C LYS A 9 -28.71 -35.39 -27.23
N GLY A 10 -28.45 -34.42 -26.36
CA GLY A 10 -29.51 -33.74 -25.59
C GLY A 10 -29.35 -33.86 -24.09
N LYS A 11 -28.35 -33.17 -23.52
CA LYS A 11 -28.44 -32.53 -22.20
C LYS A 11 -27.29 -31.52 -22.02
N LYS A 12 -27.17 -30.56 -22.95
CA LYS A 12 -26.63 -29.24 -22.57
C LYS A 12 -27.71 -28.60 -21.70
N LYS A 13 -27.71 -28.92 -20.40
CA LYS A 13 -28.47 -28.16 -19.40
C LYS A 13 -27.92 -26.74 -19.48
N ASN A 14 -28.64 -25.82 -20.10
CA ASN A 14 -28.45 -24.40 -19.88
C ASN A 14 -28.64 -24.20 -18.37
N LYS A 15 -27.52 -24.12 -17.63
CA LYS A 15 -27.52 -23.63 -16.26
C LYS A 15 -27.94 -22.17 -16.36
N ALA A 16 -29.24 -21.93 -16.27
CA ALA A 16 -29.79 -20.59 -16.14
C ALA A 16 -29.02 -19.88 -15.02
N ARG A 17 -28.45 -18.72 -15.33
CA ARG A 17 -27.71 -17.94 -14.35
C ARG A 17 -28.68 -17.55 -13.24
N LYS A 18 -28.39 -17.96 -12.00
CA LYS A 18 -29.09 -17.46 -10.82
C LYS A 18 -28.50 -16.08 -10.50
N TYR A 19 -29.34 -15.06 -10.59
CA TYR A 19 -29.01 -13.67 -10.26
C TYR A 19 -29.74 -13.27 -8.99
N LYS A 20 -29.04 -12.53 -8.12
CA LYS A 20 -29.67 -11.73 -7.06
C LYS A 20 -29.46 -10.26 -7.41
N TYR A 21 -30.54 -9.55 -7.67
CA TYR A 21 -30.48 -8.14 -8.07
C TYR A 21 -30.01 -7.28 -6.91
N TYR A 22 -29.17 -6.30 -7.23
CA TYR A 22 -28.66 -5.37 -6.24
C TYR A 22 -29.69 -4.25 -6.02
N THR A 23 -30.16 -4.09 -4.79
CA THR A 23 -31.03 -2.99 -4.38
C THR A 23 -30.17 -1.97 -3.63
N PHE A 24 -29.86 -0.86 -4.30
CA PHE A 24 -29.04 0.19 -3.73
C PHE A 24 -29.93 1.20 -2.98
N GLN A 25 -29.61 1.51 -1.73
CA GLN A 25 -30.19 2.68 -1.05
C GLN A 25 -29.38 3.91 -1.44
N GLU A 26 -30.02 4.82 -2.15
CA GLU A 26 -29.38 5.96 -2.81
C GLU A 26 -28.91 7.02 -1.80
N SER A 27 -27.60 7.34 -1.80
CA SER A 27 -27.15 8.66 -1.35
C SER A 27 -27.57 9.65 -2.42
N ASN A 28 -28.18 10.78 -2.03
CA ASN A 28 -28.71 11.78 -2.96
C ASN A 28 -27.64 12.38 -3.90
N ASN A 29 -26.33 12.25 -3.61
CA ASN A 29 -25.25 12.64 -4.53
C ASN A 29 -23.86 12.05 -4.14
N PRO A 30 -23.48 10.84 -4.60
CA PRO A 30 -22.22 10.18 -4.20
C PRO A 30 -20.96 10.93 -4.64
N ALA A 31 -21.00 11.65 -5.77
CA ALA A 31 -19.87 12.45 -6.26
C ALA A 31 -19.63 13.69 -5.39
N ALA A 32 -20.71 14.37 -4.95
CA ALA A 32 -20.60 15.46 -4.00
C ALA A 32 -20.09 14.97 -2.63
N ASP A 33 -20.56 13.80 -2.18
CA ASP A 33 -20.07 13.17 -0.96
C ASP A 33 -18.57 12.87 -1.04
N LEU A 34 -18.10 12.27 -2.13
CA LEU A 34 -16.66 12.01 -2.32
C LEU A 34 -15.85 13.32 -2.25
N ARG A 35 -16.28 14.38 -2.96
CA ARG A 35 -15.59 15.68 -2.93
C ARG A 35 -15.55 16.29 -1.53
N LYS A 36 -16.65 16.22 -0.79
CA LYS A 36 -16.73 16.72 0.60
C LYS A 36 -15.78 15.95 1.51
N LEU A 37 -15.74 14.62 1.38
CA LEU A 37 -14.85 13.78 2.19
C LEU A 37 -13.39 13.99 1.86
N LEU A 38 -13.04 14.11 0.57
CA LEU A 38 -11.68 14.46 0.15
C LEU A 38 -11.27 15.83 0.69
N LEU A 39 -12.14 16.83 0.57
CA LEU A 39 -11.90 18.16 1.13
C LEU A 39 -11.71 18.11 2.65
N GLN A 40 -12.54 17.34 3.36
CA GLN A 40 -12.39 17.15 4.82
C GLN A 40 -11.03 16.54 5.17
N ILE A 41 -10.59 15.51 4.43
CA ILE A 41 -9.28 14.88 4.63
C ILE A 41 -8.16 15.89 4.34
N THR A 42 -8.24 16.63 3.24
CA THR A 42 -7.25 17.66 2.88
C THR A 42 -7.18 18.78 3.90
N ILE A 43 -8.32 19.26 4.43
CA ILE A 43 -8.36 20.26 5.50
C ILE A 43 -7.71 19.69 6.77
N GLY A 44 -8.04 18.46 7.16
CA GLY A 44 -7.43 17.80 8.31
C GLY A 44 -5.91 17.71 8.18
N ILE A 45 -5.40 17.24 7.04
CA ILE A 45 -3.96 17.18 6.74
C ILE A 45 -3.32 18.57 6.74
N GLY A 46 -3.97 19.56 6.12
CA GLY A 46 -3.49 20.95 6.09
C GLY A 46 -3.37 21.58 7.48
N ILE A 47 -4.22 21.18 8.43
CA ILE A 47 -4.10 21.59 9.84
C ILE A 47 -2.94 20.86 10.53
N ILE A 48 -2.72 19.57 10.24
CA ILE A 48 -1.67 18.76 10.89
C ILE A 48 -0.28 19.28 10.52
N ILE A 49 0.00 19.51 9.23
CA ILE A 49 1.34 19.83 8.70
C ILE A 49 2.08 20.91 9.50
N PRO A 50 1.52 22.12 9.74
CA PRO A 50 2.26 23.19 10.42
C PRO A 50 2.49 22.92 11.93
N PHE A 51 1.74 22.01 12.54
CA PHE A 51 1.76 21.77 13.98
C PHE A 51 2.27 20.38 14.38
N PHE A 52 2.62 19.54 13.40
CA PHE A 52 2.95 18.12 13.62
C PHE A 52 4.11 17.92 14.62
N ASN A 53 5.12 18.78 14.58
CA ASN A 53 6.31 18.68 15.43
C ASN A 53 6.29 19.63 16.64
N THR A 54 5.13 20.18 17.00
CA THR A 54 5.04 21.15 18.12
C THR A 54 4.80 20.44 19.45
N THR A 55 5.63 20.74 20.45
CA THR A 55 5.47 20.21 21.83
C THR A 55 4.56 21.06 22.71
N SER A 56 4.17 22.25 22.23
CA SER A 56 3.34 23.22 22.94
C SER A 56 1.83 22.92 22.83
N ILE A 57 0.98 23.85 23.30
CA ILE A 57 -0.48 23.73 23.22
C ILE A 57 -0.99 23.54 21.77
N PHE A 58 -0.20 23.93 20.76
CA PHE A 58 -0.51 23.72 19.35
C PHE A 58 -0.62 22.25 18.95
N ARG A 59 -0.08 21.31 19.74
CA ARG A 59 -0.31 19.87 19.55
C ARG A 59 -1.79 19.49 19.57
N PHE A 60 -2.63 20.23 20.31
CA PHE A 60 -4.07 19.99 20.32
C PHE A 60 -4.75 20.42 19.02
N VAL A 61 -4.19 21.41 18.32
CA VAL A 61 -4.64 21.80 16.98
C VAL A 61 -4.29 20.70 15.97
N ALA A 62 -3.06 20.16 16.04
CA ALA A 62 -2.66 19.00 15.24
C ALA A 62 -3.58 17.79 15.52
N LEU A 63 -3.90 17.52 16.79
CA LEU A 63 -4.82 16.45 17.18
C LEU A 63 -6.24 16.66 16.61
N ALA A 64 -6.76 17.89 16.65
CA ALA A 64 -8.05 18.21 16.04
C ALA A 64 -8.03 17.96 14.52
N GLY A 65 -6.99 18.41 13.83
CA GLY A 65 -6.77 18.13 12.41
C GLY A 65 -6.71 16.62 12.11
N PHE A 66 -6.00 15.86 12.93
CA PHE A 66 -5.94 14.40 12.87
C PHE A 66 -7.31 13.75 13.00
N LEU A 67 -8.11 14.15 13.99
CA LEU A 67 -9.47 13.63 14.18
C LEU A 67 -10.38 13.95 12.98
N ILE A 68 -10.25 15.15 12.39
CA ILE A 68 -10.98 15.53 11.17
C ILE A 68 -10.59 14.62 9.99
N ALA A 69 -9.29 14.40 9.78
CA ALA A 69 -8.79 13.54 8.71
C ALA A 69 -9.24 12.08 8.90
N VAL A 70 -9.08 11.52 10.10
CA VAL A 70 -9.50 10.16 10.43
C VAL A 70 -11.00 9.98 10.27
N HIS A 71 -11.81 10.94 10.74
CA HIS A 71 -13.25 10.92 10.51
C HIS A 71 -13.60 10.91 9.02
N GLY A 72 -12.91 11.73 8.22
CA GLY A 72 -13.05 11.75 6.76
C GLY A 72 -12.73 10.39 6.14
N ILE A 73 -11.63 9.75 6.54
CA ILE A 73 -11.21 8.42 6.05
C ILE A 73 -12.24 7.35 6.45
N ILE A 74 -12.68 7.31 7.71
CA ILE A 74 -13.70 6.35 8.18
C ILE A 74 -14.99 6.53 7.38
N SER A 75 -15.41 7.78 7.16
CA SER A 75 -16.61 8.10 6.39
C SER A 75 -16.47 7.71 4.92
N LEU A 76 -15.27 7.88 4.32
CA LEU A 76 -14.96 7.42 2.98
C LEU A 76 -15.05 5.90 2.86
N VAL A 77 -14.51 5.15 3.82
CA VAL A 77 -14.61 3.68 3.85
C VAL A 77 -16.06 3.25 3.99
N ARG A 78 -16.82 3.86 4.92
CA ARG A 78 -18.25 3.55 5.13
C ARG A 78 -19.10 3.80 3.89
N ARG A 79 -18.78 4.84 3.10
CA ARG A 79 -19.50 5.21 1.87
C ARG A 79 -18.87 4.65 0.59
N SER A 80 -17.81 3.85 0.70
CA SER A 80 -17.05 3.36 -0.45
C SER A 80 -17.92 2.57 -1.43
N ASP A 81 -18.86 1.74 -0.94
CA ASP A 81 -19.76 0.97 -1.81
C ASP A 81 -20.68 1.89 -2.65
N SER A 82 -21.17 2.98 -2.07
CA SER A 82 -21.98 4.01 -2.76
C SER A 82 -21.19 4.77 -3.81
N ILE A 83 -19.98 5.21 -3.44
CA ILE A 83 -19.08 5.95 -4.32
C ILE A 83 -18.68 5.06 -5.49
N LEU A 84 -18.29 3.81 -5.19
CA LEU A 84 -17.94 2.84 -6.21
C LEU A 84 -19.15 2.48 -7.08
N PHE A 85 -20.37 2.41 -6.54
CA PHE A 85 -21.57 2.21 -7.36
C PHE A 85 -21.80 3.35 -8.36
N HIS A 86 -21.58 4.60 -7.95
CA HIS A 86 -21.67 5.73 -8.87
C HIS A 86 -20.66 5.63 -10.03
N TYR A 87 -19.40 5.30 -9.74
CA TYR A 87 -18.35 5.21 -10.75
C TYR A 87 -18.25 3.86 -11.45
N PHE A 88 -18.82 2.79 -10.90
CA PHE A 88 -18.78 1.37 -11.29
C PHE A 88 -20.12 0.70 -10.94
N PRO A 89 -21.21 1.01 -11.66
CA PRO A 89 -22.53 0.50 -11.32
C PRO A 89 -22.57 -1.00 -11.53
N THR A 90 -23.17 -1.70 -10.56
CA THR A 90 -23.36 -3.14 -10.58
C THR A 90 -24.80 -3.46 -10.93
N LYS A 91 -25.02 -4.59 -11.60
CA LYS A 91 -26.37 -5.09 -11.90
C LYS A 91 -26.82 -6.13 -10.87
N TYR A 92 -25.85 -6.87 -10.34
CA TYR A 92 -26.07 -8.04 -9.50
C TYR A 92 -25.23 -7.92 -8.23
N GLU A 93 -25.80 -8.35 -7.11
CA GLU A 93 -25.07 -8.48 -5.85
C GLU A 93 -24.04 -9.62 -5.97
N HIS A 94 -24.47 -10.73 -6.57
CA HIS A 94 -23.65 -11.90 -6.83
C HIS A 94 -23.99 -12.53 -8.18
N GLU A 95 -22.95 -12.89 -8.93
CA GLU A 95 -23.04 -13.68 -10.16
C GLU A 95 -22.35 -15.02 -9.97
N SER A 96 -23.12 -16.11 -10.06
CA SER A 96 -22.63 -17.47 -9.83
C SER A 96 -21.79 -18.05 -10.98
N ASN A 97 -21.96 -17.53 -12.21
CA ASN A 97 -21.25 -18.03 -13.40
C ASN A 97 -20.75 -16.87 -14.29
N PRO A 98 -19.66 -16.18 -13.90
CA PRO A 98 -19.03 -15.15 -14.71
C PRO A 98 -18.64 -15.65 -16.09
N THR A 99 -18.58 -14.76 -17.08
CA THR A 99 -17.99 -15.12 -18.38
C THR A 99 -16.51 -15.41 -18.24
N PHE A 100 -15.95 -16.24 -19.14
CA PHE A 100 -14.53 -16.60 -19.09
C PHE A 100 -13.62 -15.37 -19.06
N GLY A 101 -13.88 -14.37 -19.90
CA GLY A 101 -13.05 -13.18 -19.90
C GLY A 101 -13.23 -12.28 -18.68
N ASP A 102 -14.37 -12.33 -17.97
CA ASP A 102 -14.47 -11.60 -16.68
C ASP A 102 -13.57 -12.25 -15.62
N LYS A 103 -13.46 -13.59 -15.64
CA LYS A 103 -12.54 -14.32 -14.77
C LYS A 103 -11.08 -13.99 -15.06
N ILE A 104 -10.71 -13.75 -16.32
CA ILE A 104 -9.33 -13.37 -16.68
C ILE A 104 -8.91 -12.11 -15.91
N PHE A 105 -9.72 -11.05 -15.93
CA PHE A 105 -9.38 -9.81 -15.22
C PHE A 105 -9.27 -10.01 -13.71
N GLU A 106 -10.15 -10.83 -13.13
CA GLU A 106 -10.09 -11.20 -11.70
C GLU A 106 -8.80 -11.96 -11.36
N HIS A 107 -8.38 -12.91 -12.20
CA HIS A 107 -7.15 -13.68 -11.98
C HIS A 107 -5.90 -12.83 -12.20
N ILE A 108 -5.88 -11.96 -13.21
CA ILE A 108 -4.78 -11.02 -13.42
C ILE A 108 -4.64 -10.09 -12.22
N GLY A 109 -5.76 -9.54 -11.72
CA GLY A 109 -5.74 -8.69 -10.52
C GLY A 109 -5.23 -9.44 -9.30
N GLY A 110 -5.74 -10.65 -9.04
CA GLY A 110 -5.27 -11.49 -7.95
C GLY A 110 -3.78 -11.85 -8.05
N GLY A 111 -3.30 -12.17 -9.25
CA GLY A 111 -1.89 -12.43 -9.52
C GLY A 111 -1.02 -11.19 -9.29
N LEU A 112 -1.47 -10.03 -9.76
CA LEU A 112 -0.79 -8.74 -9.55
C LEU A 112 -0.67 -8.41 -8.07
N PHE A 113 -1.75 -8.61 -7.30
CA PHE A 113 -1.74 -8.45 -5.85
C PHE A 113 -0.77 -9.44 -5.17
N GLY A 114 -0.82 -10.72 -5.55
CA GLY A 114 0.07 -11.75 -5.00
C GLY A 114 1.55 -11.46 -5.27
N ILE A 115 1.89 -11.09 -6.51
CA ILE A 115 3.24 -10.70 -6.91
C ILE A 115 3.68 -9.44 -6.16
N GLY A 116 2.86 -8.39 -6.13
CA GLY A 116 3.17 -7.15 -5.41
C GLY A 116 3.41 -7.39 -3.92
N LEU A 117 2.56 -8.19 -3.28
CA LEU A 117 2.72 -8.55 -1.86
C LEU A 117 4.00 -9.37 -1.63
N PHE A 118 4.25 -10.40 -2.44
CA PHE A 118 5.44 -11.23 -2.34
C PHE A 118 6.71 -10.40 -2.53
N SER A 119 6.75 -9.55 -3.56
CA SER A 119 7.86 -8.63 -3.81
C SER A 119 8.09 -7.67 -2.65
N LEU A 120 7.03 -7.11 -2.05
CA LEU A 120 7.18 -6.19 -0.91
C LEU A 120 7.77 -6.89 0.32
N ILE A 121 7.42 -8.15 0.59
CA ILE A 121 7.97 -8.91 1.72
C ILE A 121 9.50 -8.96 1.66
N PHE A 122 10.10 -9.16 0.48
CA PHE A 122 11.56 -9.15 0.34
C PHE A 122 12.18 -7.76 0.34
N ARG A 123 11.37 -6.71 0.20
CA ARG A 123 11.83 -5.31 0.11
C ARG A 123 11.58 -4.50 1.37
N ILE A 124 10.89 -5.05 2.38
CA ILE A 124 10.58 -4.32 3.61
C ILE A 124 11.84 -3.95 4.42
N ILE A 125 12.79 -4.87 4.56
CA ILE A 125 14.06 -4.61 5.27
C ILE A 125 14.91 -3.57 4.49
N PRO A 126 15.13 -3.71 3.16
CA PRO A 126 15.78 -2.66 2.39
C PRO A 126 15.08 -1.29 2.47
N LEU A 127 13.75 -1.25 2.52
CA LEU A 127 12.99 0.00 2.71
C LEU A 127 13.25 0.60 4.09
N ASP A 128 13.20 -0.19 5.16
CA ASP A 128 13.50 0.28 6.52
C ASP A 128 14.94 0.79 6.63
N ASN A 129 15.90 0.15 5.95
CA ASN A 129 17.29 0.57 5.95
C ASN A 129 17.62 1.70 4.95
N THR A 130 16.59 2.29 4.33
CA THR A 130 16.71 3.46 3.44
C THR A 130 16.31 4.71 4.21
N ILE A 131 17.16 5.74 4.22
CA ILE A 131 16.85 7.06 4.78
C ILE A 131 15.72 7.68 3.95
N GLY A 132 14.64 8.12 4.60
CA GLY A 132 13.40 8.52 3.93
C GLY A 132 12.63 7.34 3.31
N GLY A 133 12.93 6.10 3.69
CA GLY A 133 12.35 4.89 3.09
C GLY A 133 10.81 4.85 3.17
N LEU A 134 10.24 5.41 4.24
CA LEU A 134 8.80 5.56 4.41
C LEU A 134 8.19 6.54 3.39
N GLU A 135 8.87 7.67 3.13
CA GLU A 135 8.45 8.63 2.11
C GLU A 135 8.50 7.98 0.71
N LEU A 136 9.61 7.32 0.38
CA LEU A 136 9.77 6.57 -0.87
C LEU A 136 8.63 5.55 -1.03
N PHE A 137 8.30 4.81 0.03
CA PHE A 137 7.21 3.84 0.05
C PHE A 137 5.86 4.50 -0.27
N PHE A 138 5.52 5.60 0.41
CA PHE A 138 4.20 6.23 0.23
C PHE A 138 4.05 6.92 -1.14
N ILE A 139 5.09 7.60 -1.63
CA ILE A 139 5.07 8.24 -2.95
C ILE A 139 4.88 7.18 -4.04
N SER A 140 5.73 6.14 -4.03
CA SER A 140 5.67 5.08 -5.04
C SER A 140 4.39 4.23 -4.94
N SER A 141 3.94 3.89 -3.73
CA SER A 141 2.65 3.22 -3.51
C SER A 141 1.48 4.06 -4.02
N GLY A 142 1.50 5.37 -3.78
CA GLY A 142 0.49 6.31 -4.25
C GLY A 142 0.40 6.32 -5.78
N LEU A 143 1.53 6.39 -6.48
CA LEU A 143 1.59 6.31 -7.94
C LEU A 143 1.05 4.97 -8.46
N GLY A 144 1.45 3.86 -7.85
CA GLY A 144 0.94 2.54 -8.20
C GLY A 144 -0.57 2.40 -7.98
N PHE A 145 -1.07 2.95 -6.87
CA PHE A 145 -2.50 2.96 -6.54
C PHE A 145 -3.32 3.72 -7.58
N VAL A 146 -2.89 4.94 -7.95
CA VAL A 146 -3.55 5.76 -8.98
C VAL A 146 -3.53 5.04 -10.32
N LEU A 147 -2.40 4.45 -10.71
CA LEU A 147 -2.31 3.67 -11.95
C LEU A 147 -3.26 2.47 -11.95
N GLY A 148 -3.40 1.78 -10.81
CA GLY A 148 -4.35 0.67 -10.69
C GLY A 148 -5.81 1.10 -10.81
N LEU A 149 -6.18 2.28 -10.28
CA LEU A 149 -7.50 2.85 -10.51
C LEU A 149 -7.73 3.22 -11.98
N LEU A 150 -6.73 3.79 -12.66
CA LEU A 150 -6.79 4.09 -14.09
C LEU A 150 -6.99 2.81 -14.92
N ILE A 151 -6.25 1.74 -14.60
CA ILE A 151 -6.42 0.45 -15.28
C ILE A 151 -7.83 -0.11 -15.02
N ALA A 152 -8.34 -0.05 -13.80
CA ALA A 152 -9.72 -0.47 -13.51
C ALA A 152 -10.75 0.33 -14.34
N PHE A 153 -10.52 1.63 -14.52
CA PHE A 153 -11.35 2.47 -15.37
C PHE A 153 -11.25 2.09 -16.86
N VAL A 154 -10.06 1.78 -17.36
CA VAL A 154 -9.86 1.27 -18.73
C VAL A 154 -10.57 -0.08 -18.92
N ILE A 155 -10.48 -1.00 -17.95
CA ILE A 155 -11.21 -2.28 -17.98
C ILE A 155 -12.72 -2.03 -18.04
N ARG A 156 -13.25 -1.02 -17.33
CA ARG A 156 -14.67 -0.66 -17.37
C ARG A 156 -15.10 -0.27 -18.79
N ILE A 157 -14.28 0.51 -19.50
CA ILE A 157 -14.57 0.95 -20.87
C ILE A 157 -14.56 -0.25 -21.83
N ILE A 158 -13.55 -1.11 -21.74
CA ILE A 158 -13.35 -2.22 -22.68
C ILE A 158 -14.29 -3.39 -22.38
N ARG A 159 -14.56 -3.66 -21.10
CA ARG A 159 -15.33 -4.83 -20.65
C ARG A 159 -16.17 -4.52 -19.40
N PRO A 160 -17.28 -3.78 -19.55
CA PRO A 160 -18.12 -3.39 -18.42
C PRO A 160 -18.71 -4.58 -17.65
N SER A 161 -18.89 -5.74 -18.28
CA SER A 161 -19.40 -6.96 -17.63
C SER A 161 -18.55 -7.43 -16.44
N VAL A 162 -17.27 -7.05 -16.37
CA VAL A 162 -16.41 -7.32 -15.21
C VAL A 162 -16.99 -6.71 -13.94
N PHE A 163 -17.68 -5.57 -14.04
CA PHE A 163 -18.21 -4.81 -12.91
C PHE A 163 -19.69 -5.08 -12.64
N ASP A 164 -20.36 -5.96 -13.40
CA ASP A 164 -21.79 -6.25 -13.22
C ASP A 164 -22.09 -6.92 -11.87
N SER A 165 -21.11 -7.59 -11.24
CA SER A 165 -21.23 -8.25 -9.93
C SER A 165 -20.51 -7.45 -8.85
N ASN A 166 -21.19 -7.11 -7.75
CA ASN A 166 -20.59 -6.29 -6.68
C ASN A 166 -19.30 -6.92 -6.10
N ARG A 167 -19.34 -8.21 -5.77
CA ARG A 167 -18.16 -8.92 -5.24
C ARG A 167 -16.97 -8.85 -6.21
N ARG A 168 -17.21 -9.04 -7.50
CA ARG A 168 -16.15 -9.03 -8.52
C ARG A 168 -15.64 -7.61 -8.76
N ARG A 169 -16.53 -6.61 -8.81
CA ARG A 169 -16.16 -5.18 -8.86
C ARG A 169 -15.17 -4.84 -7.75
N MET A 170 -15.54 -5.13 -6.50
CA MET A 170 -14.69 -4.83 -5.34
C MET A 170 -13.35 -5.57 -5.43
N GLY A 171 -13.37 -6.85 -5.82
CA GLY A 171 -12.17 -7.65 -6.01
C GLY A 171 -11.25 -7.07 -7.08
N VAL A 172 -11.76 -6.74 -8.27
CA VAL A 172 -10.95 -6.19 -9.37
C VAL A 172 -10.41 -4.81 -9.01
N ILE A 173 -11.23 -3.89 -8.51
CA ILE A 173 -10.76 -2.56 -8.14
C ILE A 173 -9.68 -2.64 -7.05
N GLY A 174 -9.93 -3.42 -5.99
CA GLY A 174 -9.00 -3.55 -4.88
C GLY A 174 -7.71 -4.26 -5.24
N THR A 175 -7.78 -5.37 -5.98
CA THR A 175 -6.57 -6.15 -6.33
C THR A 175 -5.66 -5.41 -7.32
N TYR A 176 -6.22 -4.64 -8.26
CA TYR A 176 -5.40 -3.82 -9.16
C TYR A 176 -4.77 -2.62 -8.44
N SER A 177 -5.56 -1.87 -7.67
CA SER A 177 -5.06 -0.67 -6.99
C SER A 177 -4.05 -1.02 -5.90
N LEU A 178 -4.35 -1.98 -5.02
CA LEU A 178 -3.43 -2.42 -3.98
C LEU A 178 -2.27 -3.22 -4.57
N GLY A 179 -2.51 -4.07 -5.55
CA GLY A 179 -1.44 -4.86 -6.16
C GLY A 179 -0.37 -4.00 -6.82
N LEU A 180 -0.77 -2.95 -7.56
CA LEU A 180 0.17 -2.00 -8.14
C LEU A 180 0.82 -1.09 -7.12
N ALA A 181 0.11 -0.67 -6.07
CA ALA A 181 0.72 0.09 -4.98
C ALA A 181 1.90 -0.70 -4.35
N LEU A 182 1.64 -1.95 -3.96
CA LEU A 182 2.66 -2.83 -3.36
C LEU A 182 3.81 -3.11 -4.34
N LEU A 183 3.48 -3.40 -5.61
CA LEU A 183 4.48 -3.66 -6.63
C LEU A 183 5.37 -2.43 -6.89
N PHE A 184 4.78 -1.24 -7.01
CA PHE A 184 5.53 -0.01 -7.24
C PHE A 184 6.45 0.32 -6.07
N ALA A 185 6.00 0.16 -4.82
CA ALA A 185 6.86 0.32 -3.65
C ALA A 185 8.05 -0.63 -3.65
N SER A 186 7.80 -1.91 -3.96
CA SER A 186 8.86 -2.92 -4.04
C SER A 186 9.86 -2.63 -5.16
N LEU A 187 9.37 -2.21 -6.34
CA LEU A 187 10.20 -1.84 -7.48
C LEU A 187 10.99 -0.56 -7.23
N ALA A 188 10.37 0.44 -6.60
CA ALA A 188 11.04 1.68 -6.25
C ALA A 188 12.21 1.40 -5.31
N SER A 189 11.97 0.62 -4.24
CA SER A 189 13.03 0.16 -3.35
C SER A 189 14.13 -0.60 -4.09
N PHE A 190 13.76 -1.57 -4.94
CA PHE A 190 14.73 -2.38 -5.68
C PHE A 190 15.58 -1.53 -6.63
N ILE A 191 14.97 -0.64 -7.40
CA ILE A 191 15.66 0.25 -8.34
C ILE A 191 16.55 1.23 -7.58
N ASN A 192 16.07 1.76 -6.44
CA ASN A 192 16.83 2.68 -5.60
C ASN A 192 18.18 2.07 -5.21
N GLU A 193 18.17 0.83 -4.73
CA GLU A 193 19.37 0.10 -4.33
C GLU A 193 20.20 -0.39 -5.52
N LYS A 194 19.55 -0.99 -6.52
CA LYS A 194 20.25 -1.66 -7.64
C LYS A 194 20.99 -0.69 -8.55
N LYS A 195 20.48 0.53 -8.68
CA LYS A 195 21.08 1.61 -9.50
C LYS A 195 21.69 2.71 -8.64
N ALA A 196 22.09 2.37 -7.42
CA ALA A 196 22.77 3.29 -6.52
C ALA A 196 24.13 3.75 -7.08
N SER A 197 24.59 4.92 -6.61
CA SER A 197 25.95 5.38 -6.84
C SER A 197 26.96 4.43 -6.16
N ASP A 198 28.13 4.28 -6.78
CA ASP A 198 29.26 3.57 -6.16
C ASP A 198 29.94 4.39 -5.05
N THR A 199 29.65 5.69 -4.99
CA THR A 199 30.17 6.58 -3.94
C THR A 199 29.61 6.20 -2.58
N ILE A 200 30.51 5.95 -1.62
CA ILE A 200 30.17 5.73 -0.22
C ILE A 200 30.41 7.04 0.54
N THR A 201 29.40 7.48 1.28
CA THR A 201 29.49 8.61 2.21
C THR A 201 29.38 8.11 3.63
N LYS A 202 30.21 8.64 4.53
CA LYS A 202 30.17 8.31 5.96
C LYS A 202 29.40 9.38 6.73
N LYS A 203 28.59 8.96 7.70
CA LYS A 203 27.81 9.87 8.54
C LYS A 203 27.73 9.36 9.96
N ASP A 204 28.12 10.21 10.91
CA ASP A 204 28.03 9.88 12.33
C ASP A 204 26.64 10.24 12.85
N VAL A 205 26.05 9.32 13.61
CA VAL A 205 24.68 9.42 14.13
C VAL A 205 24.61 8.90 15.55
N GLU A 206 23.66 9.41 16.33
CA GLU A 206 23.36 8.94 17.67
C GLU A 206 22.18 7.97 17.65
N ILE A 207 22.27 6.91 18.46
CA ILE A 207 21.14 6.02 18.74
C ILE A 207 20.25 6.68 19.79
N VAL A 208 19.04 7.09 19.39
CA VAL A 208 18.06 7.73 20.26
C VAL A 208 17.34 6.71 21.13
N SER A 209 16.95 5.58 20.54
CA SER A 209 16.23 4.53 21.28
C SER A 209 16.39 3.16 20.64
N LYS A 210 16.07 2.12 21.42
CA LYS A 210 16.03 0.72 20.96
C LYS A 210 14.64 0.14 21.15
N SER A 211 14.20 -0.67 20.20
CA SER A 211 12.96 -1.43 20.33
C SER A 211 13.14 -2.87 19.87
N SER A 212 12.39 -3.77 20.50
CA SER A 212 12.28 -5.16 20.06
C SER A 212 10.83 -5.58 20.11
N ASN A 213 10.39 -6.32 19.10
CA ASN A 213 9.01 -6.80 19.08
C ASN A 213 8.89 -8.05 19.97
N THR A 214 8.40 -7.91 21.19
CA THR A 214 8.28 -9.04 22.14
C THR A 214 7.40 -10.18 21.62
N ARG A 215 6.51 -9.91 20.65
CA ARG A 215 5.61 -10.91 20.03
C ARG A 215 6.20 -11.59 18.79
N LYS A 216 7.15 -10.95 18.10
CA LYS A 216 7.90 -11.52 16.96
C LYS A 216 9.35 -11.65 17.39
N LYS A 217 9.77 -12.85 17.81
CA LYS A 217 11.09 -13.13 18.40
C LYS A 217 12.32 -12.72 17.58
N ASP A 218 12.16 -12.20 16.37
CA ASP A 218 13.25 -12.08 15.39
C ASP A 218 13.47 -10.67 14.81
N SER A 219 12.72 -9.64 15.26
CA SER A 219 12.91 -8.27 14.76
C SER A 219 13.41 -7.33 15.85
N TYR A 220 14.56 -6.71 15.58
CA TYR A 220 15.28 -5.83 16.48
C TYR A 220 15.53 -4.50 15.79
N TYR A 221 15.13 -3.41 16.42
CA TYR A 221 15.16 -2.08 15.83
C TYR A 221 16.00 -1.13 16.67
N ILE A 222 16.73 -0.25 15.98
CA ILE A 222 17.29 0.96 16.58
C ILE A 222 16.70 2.18 15.87
N PHE A 223 16.56 3.26 16.60
CA PHE A 223 16.13 4.54 16.08
C PHE A 223 17.29 5.51 16.17
N ILE A 224 17.66 6.09 15.04
CA ILE A 224 18.84 6.96 14.90
C ILE A 224 18.40 8.36 14.46
N LEU A 225 19.10 9.38 14.95
CA LEU A 225 18.82 10.76 14.56
C LEU A 225 19.69 11.15 13.36
N ILE A 226 19.05 11.44 12.22
CA ILE A 226 19.71 11.90 11.00
C ILE A 226 19.05 13.19 10.55
N GLU A 227 19.81 14.28 10.50
CA GLU A 227 19.32 15.60 10.04
C GLU A 227 18.09 16.13 10.80
N GLY A 228 17.93 15.70 12.05
CA GLY A 228 16.79 16.08 12.89
C GLY A 228 15.55 15.20 12.71
N GLU A 229 15.62 14.18 11.85
CA GLU A 229 14.57 13.17 11.68
C GLU A 229 15.00 11.83 12.29
N GLU A 230 14.02 11.13 12.88
CA GLU A 230 14.24 9.82 13.48
C GLU A 230 14.04 8.74 12.41
N GLU A 231 15.09 7.96 12.16
CA GLU A 231 15.10 6.88 11.19
C GLU A 231 15.18 5.53 11.87
N ARG A 232 14.45 4.55 11.35
CA ARG A 232 14.35 3.21 11.95
C ARG A 232 15.20 2.21 11.18
N LEU A 233 16.16 1.59 11.85
CA LEU A 233 16.99 0.52 11.27
C LEU A 233 16.60 -0.84 11.83
N GLU A 234 16.44 -1.84 10.96
CA GLU A 234 16.29 -3.24 11.39
C GLU A 234 17.65 -3.95 11.44
N LEU A 235 17.96 -4.58 12.58
CA LEU A 235 19.22 -5.23 12.86
C LEU A 235 19.05 -6.71 13.18
N LYS A 236 20.15 -7.46 12.99
CA LYS A 236 20.30 -8.78 13.61
C LYS A 236 20.42 -8.62 15.12
N LYS A 237 19.87 -9.58 15.87
CA LYS A 237 19.93 -9.62 17.33
C LYS A 237 21.33 -9.34 17.90
N SER A 238 22.35 -10.02 17.38
CA SER A 238 23.73 -9.89 17.87
C SER A 238 24.28 -8.47 17.73
N ALA A 239 23.92 -7.76 16.65
CA ALA A 239 24.32 -6.38 16.46
C ALA A 239 23.51 -5.44 17.37
N TRP A 240 22.22 -5.70 17.52
CA TRP A 240 21.35 -4.94 18.42
C TRP A 240 21.78 -5.08 19.90
N ASP A 241 22.14 -6.28 20.36
CA ASP A 241 22.59 -6.54 21.73
C ASP A 241 23.92 -5.83 22.05
N ALA A 242 24.76 -5.55 21.04
CA ALA A 242 26.06 -4.89 21.20
C ALA A 242 25.99 -3.35 21.29
N LEU A 243 24.82 -2.78 20.99
CA LEU A 243 24.57 -1.34 20.97
C LEU A 243 23.75 -0.91 22.19
N ASN A 244 23.95 0.32 22.66
CA ASN A 244 23.18 0.97 23.71
C ASN A 244 22.59 2.28 23.19
N GLU A 245 21.52 2.74 23.83
CA GLU A 245 20.99 4.09 23.60
C GLU A 245 22.06 5.13 23.99
N GLY A 246 22.19 6.18 23.20
CA GLY A 246 23.25 7.19 23.30
C GLY A 246 24.60 6.78 22.69
N ASP A 247 24.75 5.56 22.16
CA ASP A 247 25.95 5.21 21.40
C ASP A 247 26.00 6.01 20.08
N MET A 248 27.21 6.40 19.69
CA MET A 248 27.49 6.98 18.38
C MET A 248 27.86 5.89 17.37
N LEU A 249 27.29 5.97 16.17
CA LEU A 249 27.56 5.08 15.04
C LEU A 249 28.06 5.88 13.85
N THR A 250 29.06 5.36 13.14
CA THR A 250 29.39 5.81 11.78
C THR A 250 28.65 4.93 10.79
N LEU A 251 27.73 5.50 10.03
CA LEU A 251 27.01 4.84 8.96
C LEU A 251 27.76 4.99 7.65
N GLU A 252 27.80 3.91 6.87
CA GLU A 252 28.19 3.96 5.46
C GLU A 252 26.93 3.98 4.59
N LEU A 253 26.77 5.06 3.85
CA LEU A 253 25.60 5.33 3.02
C LEU A 253 25.97 5.28 1.55
N LYS A 254 25.08 4.71 0.73
CA LYS A 254 25.11 4.86 -0.72
C LYS A 254 23.88 5.61 -1.19
N ASN A 255 24.08 6.61 -2.03
CA ASN A 255 22.97 7.35 -2.64
C ASN A 255 22.22 6.46 -3.63
N GLY A 256 20.97 6.15 -3.32
CA GLY A 256 20.11 5.39 -4.20
C GLY A 256 19.66 6.19 -5.43
N TYR A 257 19.13 5.48 -6.43
CA TYR A 257 18.72 6.06 -7.72
C TYR A 257 17.70 7.20 -7.61
N PHE A 258 16.80 7.13 -6.63
CA PHE A 258 15.78 8.15 -6.40
C PHE A 258 16.24 9.25 -5.41
N ASN A 259 17.55 9.33 -5.13
CA ASN A 259 18.15 10.18 -4.10
C ASN A 259 17.72 9.82 -2.68
N TYR A 260 17.35 8.56 -2.44
CA TYR A 260 17.13 8.03 -1.10
C TYR A 260 18.36 7.22 -0.70
N PRO A 261 19.24 7.73 0.19
CA PRO A 261 20.41 6.99 0.64
C PRO A 261 20.00 5.75 1.42
N PHE A 262 20.77 4.67 1.32
CA PHE A 262 20.55 3.47 2.13
C PHE A 262 21.82 3.03 2.82
N ILE A 263 21.64 2.40 3.97
CA ILE A 263 22.72 2.00 4.85
C ILE A 263 23.28 0.67 4.37
N THR A 264 24.56 0.67 3.99
CA THR A 264 25.28 -0.55 3.58
C THR A 264 26.01 -1.19 4.73
N ASN A 265 26.52 -0.38 5.67
CA ASN A 265 27.25 -0.84 6.83
C ASN A 265 27.17 0.20 7.96
N PHE A 266 27.49 -0.19 9.19
CA PHE A 266 27.66 0.73 10.30
C PHE A 266 28.73 0.20 11.27
N GLU A 267 29.44 1.12 11.91
CA GLU A 267 30.44 0.82 12.92
C GLU A 267 30.19 1.65 14.17
N LYS A 268 30.37 1.05 15.35
CA LYS A 268 30.26 1.77 16.62
C LYS A 268 31.52 2.61 16.85
N ILE A 269 31.35 3.89 17.14
CA ILE A 269 32.45 4.78 17.52
C ILE A 269 32.89 4.40 18.94
N LYS A 270 34.18 4.08 19.13
CA LYS A 270 34.71 3.72 20.45
C LYS A 270 34.73 4.97 21.33
N SER A 271 34.13 4.87 22.52
CA SER A 271 34.13 5.93 23.53
C SER A 271 35.57 6.33 23.86
N GLY A 272 35.92 7.61 23.62
CA GLY A 272 37.27 8.17 23.87
C GLY A 272 38.01 8.73 22.65
N GLN A 273 37.40 8.67 21.45
CA GLN A 273 37.84 9.42 20.27
C GLN A 273 36.87 10.57 20.02
N TRP A 274 37.11 11.69 20.70
CA TRP A 274 36.56 13.00 20.35
C TRP A 274 37.71 13.91 19.93
#